data_AF-A0AA41XBR8-F1
#
_entry.id   AF-A0AA41XBR8-F1
#
_cell.length_a   1.000
_cell.length_b   1.000
_cell.length_c   1.000
_cell.angle_alpha   90.00
_cell.angle_beta   90.00
_cell.angle_gamma   90.00
#
_symmetry.space_group_name_H-M   'P 1'
#
loop_
_entity.id
_entity.type
_entity.pdbx_description
1 polymer ?
#
loop_
_entity_poly.entity_id
_entity_poly.type
_entity_poly.pdbx_seq_one_letter_code
_entity_poly.pdbx_strand_id
1 'polypeptide(L)' 'MQAILALVSGLIVGVLFSALKLPLPAPPTLVGILGIVGIYLGFQLYTMLSQFF' A
#
# COMPACT_ATOMS: atom_id res chain seq x y z
N MET A 1 -9.51 8.42 11.53
CA MET A 1 -8.65 7.72 12.53
C MET A 1 -7.94 6.51 11.94
N GLN A 2 -8.65 5.60 11.27
CA GLN A 2 -8.05 4.36 10.73
C GLN A 2 -6.83 4.58 9.81
N ALA A 3 -6.88 5.59 8.93
CA ALA A 3 -5.76 5.92 8.04
C ALA A 3 -4.48 6.33 8.80
N ILE A 4 -4.63 7.07 9.91
CA ILE A 4 -3.50 7.49 10.75
C ILE A 4 -2.88 6.26 11.45
N LEU A 5 -3.74 5.38 11.98
CA LEU A 5 -3.29 4.13 12.61
C LEU A 5 -2.59 3.20 11.62
N ALA A 6 -3.09 3.09 10.38
CA ALA A 6 -2.46 2.30 9.32
C ALA A 6 -1.08 2.86 8.95
N LEU A 7 -0.96 4.19 8.83
CA LEU A 7 0.31 4.86 8.54
C LEU A 7 1.33 4.67 9.67
N VAL A 8 0.91 4.86 10.93
CA VAL A 8 1.77 4.64 12.10
C VAL A 8 2.20 3.18 12.21
N SER A 9 1.29 2.24 11.99
CA SER A 9 1.60 0.80 12.01
C SER A 9 2.62 0.44 10.92
N GLY A 10 2.44 0.96 9.69
CA GLY A 10 3.38 0.76 8.59
C GLY A 10 4.77 1.34 8.89
N LEU A 11 4.83 2.52 9.52
CA LEU A 11 6.09 3.13 9.97
C LEU A 11 6.80 2.26 11.02
N ILE A 12 6.07 1.82 12.05
CA ILE A 12 6.64 0.97 13.12
C ILE A 12 7.17 -0.34 12.53
N VAL A 13 6.39 -1.02 11.69
CA VAL A 13 6.80 -2.27 11.05
C VAL A 13 8.02 -2.06 10.14
N GLY A 14 8.02 -0.99 9.34
CA GLY A 14 9.14 -0.66 8.46
C GLY A 14 10.45 -0.40 9.24
N VAL A 15 10.37 0.37 10.32
CA VAL A 15 11.52 0.63 11.21
C VAL A 15 11.99 -0.65 11.87
N LEU A 16 11.08 -1.46 12.43
CA LEU A 16 11.42 -2.70 13.13
C LEU A 16 12.15 -3.69 12.22
N PHE A 17 11.62 -3.95 11.02
CA PHE A 17 12.21 -4.90 10.08
C PHE A 17 13.55 -4.41 9.54
N SER A 18 13.67 -3.11 9.28
CA SER A 18 14.94 -2.51 8.86
C SER A 18 15.99 -2.57 9.97
N ALA A 19 15.62 -2.30 11.22
CA ALA A 19 16.51 -2.37 12.37
C ALA A 19 17.01 -3.80 12.63
N LEU A 20 16.13 -4.79 12.46
CA LEU A 20 16.45 -6.21 12.62
C LEU A 20 17.11 -6.83 11.36
N LYS A 21 17.30 -6.07 10.28
CA LYS A 21 17.81 -6.54 8.98
C LYS A 21 17.00 -7.72 8.41
N LEU A 22 15.70 -7.75 8.71
CA LEU A 22 14.78 -8.76 8.19
C LEU A 22 14.30 -8.35 6.79
N PRO A 23 13.96 -9.32 5.92
CA PRO A 23 13.33 -9.01 4.64
C PRO A 23 12.02 -8.26 4.88
N LEU A 24 11.83 -7.13 4.19
CA LEU A 24 10.63 -6.33 4.35
C LEU A 24 9.38 -7.13 3.91
N PRO A 25 8.27 -7.06 4.68
CA PRO A 25 7.03 -7.75 4.32
C PRO A 25 6.28 -7.02 3.20
N ALA A 26 6.50 -5.71 3.03
CA ALA A 26 5.95 -4.91 1.94
C ALA A 26 6.90 -4.91 0.72
N PRO A 27 6.39 -4.62 -0.50
CA PRO A 27 7.24 -4.56 -1.68
C PRO A 27 8.36 -3.53 -1.48
N PRO A 28 9.64 -3.92 -1.58
CA PRO A 28 10.76 -3.04 -1.27
C PRO A 28 11.10 -2.08 -2.42
N THR A 29 10.50 -2.28 -3.61
CA THR A 29 10.81 -1.51 -4.81
C THR A 29 9.71 -0.49 -5.11
N LEU A 30 10.11 0.66 -5.66
CA LEU A 30 9.17 1.66 -6.16
C LEU A 30 8.19 1.04 -7.18
N VAL A 31 8.69 0.13 -8.02
CA VAL A 31 7.88 -0.61 -9.00
C VAL A 31 6.76 -1.42 -8.32
N GLY A 32 7.07 -2.13 -7.23
CA GLY A 32 6.08 -2.90 -6.48
C GLY A 32 5.01 -2.01 -5.84
N ILE A 33 5.40 -0.86 -5.29
CA ILE A 33 4.47 0.12 -4.71
C ILE A 33 3.55 0.69 -5.78
N LEU A 34 4.11 1.09 -6.93
CA LEU A 34 3.32 1.61 -8.06
C LEU A 34 2.33 0.56 -8.60
N GLY A 35 2.68 -0.73 -8.57
CA GLY A 35 1.76 -1.82 -8.91
C GLY A 35 0.53 -1.85 -7.99
N ILE A 36 0.71 -1.76 -6.68
CA ILE A 36 -0.41 -1.73 -5.70
C ILE A 36 -1.29 -0.49 -5.92
N VAL A 37 -0.68 0.67 -6.14
CA VAL A 37 -1.41 1.91 -6.44
C VAL A 37 -2.21 1.77 -7.74
N GLY A 38 -1.61 1.20 -8.79
CA GLY A 38 -2.26 0.95 -10.06
C GLY A 38 -3.48 0.02 -9.94
N ILE A 39 -3.39 -1.03 -9.12
CA ILE A 39 -4.52 -1.93 -8.84
C ILE A 39 -5.67 -1.18 -8.18
N TYR A 40 -5.39 -0.37 -7.16
CA TYR A 40 -6.42 0.41 -6.48
C TYR A 40 -7.08 1.43 -7.41
N LEU A 41 -6.28 2.16 -8.20
CA LEU A 41 -6.81 3.12 -9.17
C LEU A 41 -7.63 2.44 -10.27
N GLY A 42 -7.21 1.26 -10.74
CA GLY A 42 -7.98 0.46 -11.70
C GLY A 42 -9.33 0.02 -11.13
N PHE A 43 -9.38 -0.41 -9.86
CA PHE A 43 -10.63 -0.74 -9.17
C PHE A 43 -11.56 0.48 -9.06
N GLN A 44 -11.02 1.63 -8.67
CA GLN A 44 -11.81 2.87 -8.58
C GLN A 44 -12.35 3.29 -9.94
N LEU A 45 -11.51 3.24 -10.99
CA LEU A 45 -11.92 3.56 -12.35
C LEU A 45 -13.04 2.63 -12.84
N TYR A 46 -12.91 1.32 -12.63
CA TYR A 46 -13.96 0.36 -12.98
C TYR A 46 -15.25 0.64 -12.21
N THR A 47 -15.16 0.90 -10.91
CA THR A 47 -16.31 1.22 -10.06
C THR A 47 -17.04 2.45 -10.58
N MET A 48 -16.31 3.51 -10.93
CA MET A 48 -16.89 4.72 -11.53
C MET A 48 -17.56 4.41 -12.88
N LEU A 49 -16.90 3.67 -13.77
CA LEU A 49 -17.45 3.31 -15.09
C LEU A 49 -18.70 2.44 -14.97
N SER A 50 -18.73 1.51 -14.01
CA SER A 50 -19.86 0.62 -13.77
C SER A 50 -21.12 1.33 -13.26
N GLN A 51 -21.00 2.57 -12.76
CA GLN A 51 -22.16 3.35 -12.34
C GLN A 51 -22.94 3.99 -13.51
N PHE A 52 -22.37 3.97 -14.72
CA PHE A 52 -22.97 4.58 -15.91
C PHE A 52 -23.71 3.58 -16.83
N PHE A 53 -23.67 2.28 -16.52
CA PHE A 53 -24.36 1.21 -17.25
C PHE A 53 -25.33 0.49 -16.31
#